data_AF-H1SBM5-F1
#
_entry.id   AF-H1SBM5-F1
#
_cell.length_a   1.000
_cell.length_b   1.000
_cell.length_c   1.000
_cell.angle_alpha   90.00
_cell.angle_beta   90.00
_cell.angle_gamma   90.00
#
_symmetry.space_group_name_H-M   'P 1'
#
loop_
_entity.id
_entity.type
_entity.pdbx_description
1 polymer ?
#
loop_
_entity_poly.entity_id
_entity_poly.type
_entity_poly.pdbx_seq_one_letter_code
_entity_poly.pdbx_strand_id
1 'polypeptide(L)'
;MKWLSVAAVALVALEHVYIMVLEMFLWDKPKGMRAFGLTHEFAVATKALAANQGLYNGFLAAGLLWGLVTAALPVQLFFLCCVLVAGIFGACTASSKILWVQGLPAAIAIALVLLA
;
A
#
# COMPACT_ATOMS: atom_id res chain seq x y z
N MET A 1 20.78 -10.77 5.20
CA MET A 1 20.12 -9.45 5.07
C MET A 1 19.37 -9.34 3.74
N LYS A 2 19.99 -9.69 2.60
CA LYS A 2 19.35 -9.74 1.27
C LYS A 2 17.98 -10.45 1.19
N TRP A 3 17.80 -11.62 1.81
CA TRP A 3 16.50 -12.31 1.81
C TRP A 3 15.43 -11.58 2.63
N LEU A 4 15.83 -10.90 3.70
CA LEU A 4 14.91 -10.12 4.54
C LEU A 4 14.45 -8.85 3.83
N SER A 5 15.33 -8.16 3.08
CA SER A 5 14.93 -7.00 2.29
C SER A 5 13.98 -7.40 1.17
N VAL A 6 14.27 -8.48 0.43
CA VAL A 6 13.35 -9.00 -0.59
C VAL A 6 11.99 -9.37 0.00
N ALA A 7 11.96 -10.09 1.13
CA ALA A 7 10.71 -10.46 1.79
C ALA A 7 9.92 -9.22 2.26
N ALA A 8 10.58 -8.20 2.80
CA ALA A 8 9.94 -6.98 3.25
C ALA A 8 9.35 -6.16 2.08
N VAL A 9 10.08 -6.00 0.97
CA VAL A 9 9.56 -5.33 -0.23
C VAL A 9 8.38 -6.09 -0.83
N ALA A 10 8.47 -7.42 -0.89
CA ALA A 10 7.38 -8.26 -1.37
C ALA A 10 6.13 -8.14 -0.48
N LEU A 11 6.31 -8.05 0.84
CA LEU A 11 5.22 -7.84 1.78
C LEU A 11 4.50 -6.52 1.54
N VAL A 12 5.24 -5.41 1.37
CA VAL A 12 4.64 -4.10 1.06
C VAL A 12 3.92 -4.12 -0.30
N ALA A 13 4.48 -4.79 -1.31
CA ALA A 13 3.80 -4.94 -2.60
C ALA A 13 2.47 -5.71 -2.46
N LEU A 14 2.46 -6.82 -1.71
CA LEU A 14 1.27 -7.62 -1.46
C LEU A 14 0.21 -6.86 -0.65
N GLU A 15 0.64 -6.05 0.31
CA GLU A 15 -0.24 -5.14 1.05
C GLU A 15 -0.98 -4.19 0.10
N HIS A 16 -0.28 -3.60 -0.88
CA HIS A 16 -0.87 -2.67 -1.84
C HIS A 16 -1.79 -3.38 -2.84
N VAL A 17 -1.48 -4.63 -3.22
CA VAL A 17 -2.42 -5.47 -3.98
C VAL A 17 -3.68 -5.74 -3.16
N TYR A 18 -3.54 -6.03 -1.87
CA TYR A 18 -4.67 -6.26 -0.99
C TYR A 18 -5.55 -5.01 -0.85
N ILE A 19 -4.95 -3.83 -0.64
CA ILE A 19 -5.66 -2.55 -0.59
C ILE A 19 -6.35 -2.26 -1.92
N MET A 20 -5.66 -2.42 -3.05
CA MET A 20 -6.24 -2.28 -4.39
C MET A 20 -7.49 -3.16 -4.54
N VAL A 21 -7.42 -4.43 -4.12
CA VAL A 21 -8.57 -5.33 -4.23
C VAL A 21 -9.74 -4.86 -3.37
N LEU A 22 -9.47 -4.37 -2.15
CA LEU A 22 -10.50 -3.81 -1.30
C LEU A 22 -11.15 -2.57 -1.92
N GLU A 23 -10.37 -1.65 -2.46
CA GLU A 23 -10.85 -0.38 -3.00
C GLU A 23 -11.53 -0.51 -4.37
N MET A 24 -11.05 -1.40 -5.24
CA MET A 24 -11.61 -1.57 -6.60
C MET A 24 -12.81 -2.51 -6.64
N PHE A 25 -12.76 -3.62 -5.89
CA PHE A 25 -13.74 -4.71 -6.04
C PHE A 25 -14.66 -4.88 -4.83
N LEU A 26 -14.20 -4.53 -3.64
CA LEU A 26 -14.90 -4.84 -2.39
C LEU A 26 -15.35 -3.61 -1.60
N TRP A 27 -15.19 -2.40 -2.14
CA TRP A 27 -15.42 -1.13 -1.43
C TRP A 27 -16.83 -1.01 -0.86
N ASP A 28 -17.84 -1.31 -1.68
CA ASP A 28 -19.27 -1.31 -1.31
C ASP A 28 -19.75 -2.64 -0.71
N LYS A 29 -18.83 -3.57 -0.43
CA LYS A 29 -19.13 -4.90 0.14
C LYS A 29 -18.86 -4.90 1.65
N PRO A 30 -19.46 -5.82 2.43
CA PRO A 30 -19.26 -5.87 3.88
C PRO A 30 -17.79 -5.93 4.31
N LYS A 31 -16.91 -6.55 3.52
CA LYS A 31 -15.47 -6.62 3.81
C LYS A 31 -14.78 -5.25 3.66
N GLY A 32 -15.00 -4.54 2.56
CA GLY A 32 -14.42 -3.21 2.34
C GLY A 32 -14.97 -2.18 3.32
N MET A 33 -16.29 -2.14 3.50
CA MET A 33 -16.93 -1.24 4.47
C MET A 33 -16.40 -1.44 5.90
N ARG A 34 -16.17 -2.69 6.34
CA ARG A 34 -15.54 -2.95 7.66
C ARG A 34 -14.08 -2.54 7.72
N ALA A 35 -13.31 -2.76 6.66
CA ALA A 35 -11.89 -2.40 6.62
C ALA A 35 -11.68 -0.89 6.73
N PHE A 36 -12.53 -0.11 6.06
CA PHE A 36 -12.43 1.35 6.00
C PHE A 36 -13.42 2.11 6.91
N GLY A 37 -14.29 1.40 7.64
CA GLY A 37 -15.25 2.01 8.57
C GLY A 37 -16.35 2.83 7.89
N LEU A 38 -16.84 2.37 6.74
CA LEU A 38 -17.78 3.12 5.89
C LEU A 38 -19.23 2.79 6.21
N THR A 39 -20.11 3.78 6.03
CA THR A 39 -21.54 3.51 5.86
C THR A 39 -21.82 3.04 4.43
N HIS A 40 -22.91 2.29 4.24
CA HIS A 40 -23.31 1.80 2.92
C HIS A 40 -23.55 2.95 1.92
N GLU A 41 -24.24 4.01 2.35
CA GLU A 41 -24.51 5.19 1.51
C GLU A 41 -23.23 5.87 1.04
N PHE A 42 -22.26 6.07 1.94
CA PHE A 42 -20.98 6.66 1.59
C PHE A 42 -20.16 5.76 0.65
N ALA A 43 -20.13 4.45 0.91
CA ALA A 43 -19.41 3.49 0.08
C ALA A 43 -19.97 3.43 -1.35
N VAL A 44 -21.28 3.44 -1.51
CA VAL A 44 -21.93 3.48 -2.84
C VAL A 44 -21.63 4.81 -3.55
N ALA A 45 -21.75 5.95 -2.85
CA ALA A 45 -21.52 7.26 -3.42
C ALA A 45 -20.06 7.49 -3.87
N THR A 46 -19.09 6.86 -3.22
CA THR A 46 -17.65 7.07 -3.46
C THR A 46 -16.98 5.92 -4.22
N LYS A 47 -17.73 4.92 -4.68
CA LYS A 47 -17.18 3.70 -5.29
C LYS A 47 -16.21 3.94 -6.45
N ALA A 48 -16.55 4.85 -7.37
CA ALA A 48 -15.68 5.17 -8.51
C ALA A 48 -14.38 5.88 -8.07
N LEU A 49 -14.47 6.75 -7.06
CA LEU A 49 -13.30 7.42 -6.48
C LEU A 49 -12.37 6.40 -5.83
N ALA A 50 -12.93 5.49 -5.03
CA ALA A 50 -12.18 4.41 -4.40
C ALA A 50 -11.52 3.49 -5.42
N ALA A 51 -12.22 3.12 -6.51
CA ALA A 51 -11.64 2.31 -7.57
C ALA A 51 -10.41 2.97 -8.22
N ASN A 52 -10.40 4.30 -8.36
CA ASN A 52 -9.23 5.02 -8.86
C ASN A 52 -8.09 5.04 -7.83
N GLN A 53 -8.39 5.19 -6.53
CA GLN A 53 -7.39 5.06 -5.46
C GLN A 53 -6.75 3.66 -5.45
N GLY A 54 -7.58 2.63 -5.62
CA GLY A 54 -7.12 1.25 -5.72
C GLY A 54 -6.18 1.03 -6.91
N LEU A 55 -6.48 1.63 -8.07
CA LEU A 55 -5.59 1.55 -9.24
C LEU A 55 -4.21 2.16 -8.96
N TYR A 56 -4.13 3.29 -8.25
CA TYR A 56 -2.84 3.86 -7.83
C TYR A 56 -2.08 2.93 -6.88
N ASN A 57 -2.77 2.28 -5.91
CA ASN A 57 -2.16 1.23 -5.09
C ASN A 57 -1.62 0.07 -5.96
N GLY A 58 -2.33 -0.29 -7.03
CA GLY A 58 -1.88 -1.25 -8.03
C GLY A 58 -0.57 -0.84 -8.72
N PHE A 59 -0.40 0.44 -9.07
CA PHE A 59 0.86 0.94 -9.63
C PHE A 59 2.02 0.89 -8.63
N LEU A 60 1.76 1.18 -7.35
CA LEU A 60 2.77 1.05 -6.30
C LEU A 60 3.24 -0.40 -6.16
N ALA A 61 2.29 -1.35 -6.12
CA ALA A 61 2.61 -2.77 -6.08
C ALA A 61 3.39 -3.22 -7.32
N ALA A 62 2.97 -2.81 -8.52
CA ALA A 62 3.65 -3.15 -9.77
C ALA A 62 5.08 -2.61 -9.80
N GLY A 63 5.31 -1.38 -9.34
CA GLY A 63 6.64 -0.78 -9.23
C GLY A 63 7.57 -1.52 -8.28
N LEU A 64 7.07 -1.93 -7.11
CA LEU A 64 7.83 -2.72 -6.15
C LEU A 64 8.18 -4.11 -6.70
N LEU A 65 7.21 -4.81 -7.30
CA LEU A 65 7.43 -6.12 -7.92
C LEU A 65 8.41 -6.04 -9.09
N TRP A 66 8.31 -5.00 -9.92
CA TRP A 66 9.25 -4.74 -10.99
C TRP A 66 10.67 -4.54 -10.44
N GLY A 67 10.82 -3.68 -9.43
CA GLY A 67 12.09 -3.45 -8.76
C GLY A 67 12.70 -4.72 -8.15
N LEU A 68 11.88 -5.65 -7.64
CA LEU A 68 12.33 -6.96 -7.17
C LEU A 68 12.81 -7.86 -8.32
N VAL A 69 12.01 -8.01 -9.37
CA VAL A 69 12.31 -8.89 -10.52
C VAL A 69 13.60 -8.47 -11.22
N THR A 70 13.84 -7.16 -11.36
CA THR A 70 15.06 -6.64 -12.00
C THR A 70 16.19 -6.36 -11.02
N ALA A 71 16.01 -6.64 -9.72
CA ALA A 71 16.92 -6.26 -8.64
C ALA A 71 17.34 -4.77 -8.67
N ALA A 72 16.44 -3.89 -9.13
CA ALA A 72 16.71 -2.46 -9.28
C ALA A 72 16.47 -1.71 -7.96
N LEU A 73 17.54 -1.56 -7.17
CA LEU A 73 17.50 -0.89 -5.87
C LEU A 73 16.87 0.52 -5.91
N PRO A 74 17.19 1.41 -6.87
CA PRO A 74 16.58 2.75 -6.92
C PRO A 74 15.06 2.70 -7.14
N VAL A 75 14.57 1.71 -7.91
CA VAL A 75 13.13 1.52 -8.16
C VAL A 75 12.44 1.08 -6.87
N GLN A 76 13.01 0.10 -6.16
CA GLN A 76 12.46 -0.35 -4.88
C GLN A 76 12.39 0.81 -3.87
N LEU A 77 13.48 1.55 -3.69
CA LEU A 77 13.54 2.68 -2.75
C LEU A 77 12.57 3.80 -3.12
N PHE A 78 12.46 4.15 -4.41
CA PHE A 78 11.52 5.19 -4.86
C PHE A 78 10.08 4.85 -4.48
N PHE A 79 9.62 3.64 -4.83
CA PHE A 79 8.26 3.22 -4.52
C PHE A 79 8.03 3.06 -3.01
N LEU A 80 8.97 2.51 -2.25
CA LEU A 80 8.85 2.43 -0.79
C LEU A 80 8.76 3.82 -0.15
N CYS A 81 9.53 4.80 -0.62
CA CYS A 81 9.45 6.17 -0.15
C CYS A 81 8.08 6.79 -0.46
N CYS A 82 7.53 6.56 -1.67
CA CYS A 82 6.17 6.98 -1.99
C CYS A 82 5.15 6.38 -1.02
N VAL A 83 5.25 5.08 -0.73
CA VAL A 83 4.38 4.39 0.25
C VAL A 83 4.52 5.01 1.64
N LEU A 84 5.75 5.25 2.10
CA LEU A 84 6.00 5.86 3.42
C LEU A 84 5.38 7.26 3.53
N VAL A 85 5.58 8.10 2.51
CA VAL A 85 5.00 9.45 2.46
C VAL A 85 3.48 9.40 2.44
N ALA A 86 2.89 8.52 1.62
CA ALA A 86 1.45 8.32 1.59
C ALA A 86 0.90 7.82 2.93
N GLY A 87 1.61 6.88 3.57
CA GLY A 87 1.25 6.34 4.88
C GLY A 87 1.27 7.40 5.99
N ILE A 88 2.27 8.29 5.99
CA ILE A 88 2.35 9.43 6.91
C ILE A 88 1.20 10.42 6.63
N PHE A 89 0.99 10.79 5.37
CA PHE A 89 -0.07 11.72 4.99
C PHE A 89 -1.44 11.18 5.40
N GLY A 90 -1.75 9.94 5.04
CA GLY A 90 -3.00 9.27 5.41
C GLY A 90 -3.19 9.15 6.92
N ALA A 91 -2.12 8.97 7.69
CA ALA A 91 -2.19 8.96 9.14
C ALA A 91 -2.58 10.32 9.74
N CYS A 92 -2.11 11.41 9.14
CA CYS A 92 -2.44 12.77 9.54
C CYS A 92 -3.85 13.20 9.10
N THR A 93 -4.34 12.70 7.96
CA THR A 93 -5.59 13.21 7.35
C THR A 93 -6.80 12.30 7.50
N ALA A 94 -6.62 10.99 7.67
CA ALA A 94 -7.72 10.03 7.63
C ALA A 94 -7.75 9.11 8.86
N SER A 95 -6.66 8.39 9.15
CA SER A 95 -6.62 7.49 10.31
C SER A 95 -5.21 7.11 10.70
N SER A 96 -4.88 7.23 11.99
CA SER A 96 -3.59 6.78 12.53
C SER A 96 -3.29 5.30 12.27
N LYS A 97 -4.31 4.47 11.99
CA LYS A 97 -4.13 3.06 11.59
C LYS A 97 -3.32 2.92 10.30
N ILE A 98 -3.40 3.90 9.40
CA ILE A 98 -2.69 3.88 8.11
C ILE A 98 -1.17 3.89 8.35
N LEU A 99 -0.68 4.61 9.36
CA LEU A 99 0.73 4.58 9.71
C LEU A 99 1.20 3.17 10.06
N TRP A 100 0.39 2.41 10.82
CA TRP A 100 0.76 1.08 11.28
C TRP A 100 0.63 0.02 10.21
N VAL A 101 -0.37 0.14 9.33
CA VAL A 101 -0.64 -0.86 8.28
C VAL A 101 0.26 -0.62 7.06
N GLN A 102 0.55 0.64 6.71
CA GLN A 102 1.22 1.00 5.45
C GLN A 102 2.57 1.70 5.66
N GLY A 103 2.61 2.72 6.52
CA GLY A 103 3.81 3.53 6.74
C GLY A 103 4.95 2.75 7.41
N LEU A 104 4.64 2.02 8.49
CA LEU A 104 5.63 1.27 9.25
C LEU A 104 6.24 0.10 8.44
N PRO A 105 5.46 -0.74 7.72
CA PRO A 105 6.04 -1.75 6.84
C PRO A 105 6.96 -1.17 5.77
N ALA A 106 6.59 -0.02 5.18
CA ALA A 106 7.45 0.66 4.23
C ALA A 106 8.75 1.17 4.87
N ALA A 107 8.69 1.79 6.05
CA ALA A 107 9.89 2.24 6.78
C ALA A 107 10.83 1.07 7.12
N ILE A 108 10.28 -0.06 7.56
CA ILE A 108 11.05 -1.29 7.84
C ILE A 108 11.69 -1.82 6.55
N ALA A 109 10.94 -1.88 5.46
CA ALA A 109 11.45 -2.32 4.18
C ALA A 109 12.59 -1.42 3.67
N ILE A 110 12.46 -0.09 3.78
CA ILE A 110 13.52 0.87 3.43
C ILE A 110 14.78 0.58 4.25
N ALA A 111 14.66 0.44 5.57
CA ALA A 111 15.80 0.17 6.44
C ALA A 111 16.49 -1.16 6.06
N LEU A 112 15.72 -2.22 5.83
CA LEU A 112 16.26 -3.52 5.42
C LEU A 112 16.94 -3.47 4.05
N VAL A 113 16.38 -2.71 3.10
CA VAL A 113 16.93 -2.52 1.76
C VAL A 113 18.26 -1.75 1.81
N LEU A 114 18.37 -0.72 2.64
CA LEU A 114 19.60 0.08 2.79
C LEU A 114 20.71 -0.65 3.55
N LEU A 115 20.36 -1.61 4.41
CA LEU A 115 21.31 -2.37 5.22
C LEU A 115 21.75 -3.70 4.57
N ALA A 116 21.10 -4.14 3.48
CA ALA A 116 21.30 -5.45 2.86
C ALA A 116 22.49 -5.52 1.90
#